data_AF-A0A832X1K0-F1
#
_entry.id   AF-A0A832X1K0-F1
#
_cell.length_a   1.000
_cell.length_b   1.000
_cell.length_c   1.000
_cell.angle_alpha   90.00
_cell.angle_beta   90.00
_cell.angle_gamma   90.00
#
_symmetry.space_group_name_H-M   'P 1'
#
loop_
_entity.id
_entity.type
_entity.pdbx_description
1 polymer ?
#
loop_
_entity_poly.entity_id
_entity_poly.type
_entity_poly.pdbx_seq_one_letter_code
_entity_poly.pdbx_strand_id
1 'polypeptide(L)'
;MPEADLSILNRVYEIILDRKENYDENSYVCKILNHRKGMNKILEKVGEESIETILAVRNEDHKEIVSESSDLIFHLLVMLAANNVTLDEIAAELNARHEKMKRD
;
A
#
# COMPACT_ATOMS: atom_id res chain seq x y z
N MET A 1 -22.99 -7.20 -9.63
CA MET A 1 -21.78 -6.35 -9.65
C MET A 1 -20.60 -7.27 -9.86
N PRO A 2 -19.61 -6.92 -10.71
CA PRO A 2 -18.37 -7.70 -10.73
C PRO A 2 -17.78 -7.66 -9.32
N GLU A 3 -17.46 -8.84 -8.79
CA GLU A 3 -16.85 -8.98 -7.48
C GLU A 3 -15.35 -8.76 -7.66
N ALA A 4 -14.82 -7.67 -7.11
CA ALA A 4 -13.40 -7.39 -7.17
C ALA A 4 -12.64 -8.42 -6.31
N ASP A 5 -11.62 -9.07 -6.85
CA ASP A 5 -10.77 -9.99 -6.09
C ASP A 5 -9.74 -9.22 -5.26
N LEU A 6 -10.14 -8.81 -4.05
CA LEU A 6 -9.25 -8.10 -3.12
C LEU A 6 -8.25 -9.02 -2.41
N SER A 7 -8.29 -10.35 -2.63
CA SER A 7 -7.28 -11.26 -2.08
C SER A 7 -5.88 -11.01 -2.65
N ILE A 8 -5.78 -10.24 -3.75
CA ILE A 8 -4.50 -9.73 -4.26
C ILE A 8 -3.73 -8.91 -3.21
N LEU A 9 -4.42 -8.19 -2.33
CA LEU A 9 -3.77 -7.40 -1.27
C LEU A 9 -3.03 -8.30 -0.28
N ASN A 10 -3.65 -9.42 0.11
CA ASN A 10 -3.00 -10.42 0.97
C ASN A 10 -1.78 -11.02 0.27
N ARG A 11 -1.91 -11.43 -1.00
CA ARG A 11 -0.79 -12.01 -1.77
C ARG A 11 0.39 -11.03 -1.89
N VAL A 12 0.12 -9.76 -2.20
CA VAL A 12 1.17 -8.73 -2.29
C VAL A 12 1.82 -8.50 -0.91
N TYR A 13 1.02 -8.41 0.14
CA TYR A 13 1.53 -8.20 1.50
C TYR A 13 2.37 -9.38 2.00
N GLU A 14 1.96 -10.63 1.73
CA GLU A 14 2.74 -11.84 2.01
C GLU A 14 4.10 -11.81 1.31
N ILE A 15 4.15 -11.42 0.03
CA ILE A 15 5.41 -11.24 -0.70
C ILE A 15 6.27 -10.16 -0.02
N ILE A 16 5.67 -9.06 0.41
CA ILE A 16 6.42 -7.99 1.09
C ILE A 16 7.02 -8.50 2.41
N LEU A 17 6.25 -9.26 3.20
CA LEU A 17 6.72 -9.89 4.43
C LEU A 17 7.83 -10.92 4.15
N ASP A 18 7.68 -11.75 3.13
CA ASP A 18 8.71 -12.68 2.70
C ASP A 18 10.01 -11.94 2.35
N ARG A 19 9.93 -10.85 1.57
CA ARG A 19 11.10 -10.03 1.20
C ARG A 19 11.73 -9.26 2.36
N LYS A 20 10.99 -9.04 3.44
CA LYS A 20 11.51 -8.46 4.68
C LYS A 20 12.40 -9.45 5.43
N GLU A 21 12.01 -10.72 5.47
CA GLU A 21 12.74 -11.79 6.17
C GLU A 21 13.81 -12.45 5.29
N ASN A 22 13.49 -12.68 4.01
CA ASN A 22 14.30 -13.36 3.01
C ASN A 22 14.84 -12.35 1.98
N TYR A 23 16.00 -11.78 2.29
CA TYR A 23 16.64 -10.76 1.46
C TYR A 23 16.98 -11.27 0.06
N ASP A 24 16.61 -10.47 -0.96
CA ASP A 24 16.97 -10.64 -2.36
C ASP A 24 17.38 -9.29 -2.94
N GLU A 25 18.64 -9.15 -3.32
CA GLU A 25 19.21 -7.90 -3.83
C GLU A 25 18.55 -7.39 -5.12
N ASN A 26 17.90 -8.27 -5.88
CA ASN A 26 17.21 -7.90 -7.11
C ASN A 26 15.78 -7.40 -6.84
N SER A 27 15.21 -7.73 -5.67
CA SER A 27 13.86 -7.34 -5.28
C SER A 27 13.72 -5.84 -5.04
N TYR A 28 12.72 -5.23 -5.68
CA TYR A 28 12.37 -3.83 -5.45
C TYR A 28 11.97 -3.57 -3.99
N VAL A 29 11.20 -4.49 -3.39
CA VAL A 29 10.79 -4.39 -1.97
C VAL A 29 12.02 -4.38 -1.05
N CYS A 30 12.98 -5.30 -1.27
CA CYS A 30 14.20 -5.34 -0.46
C CYS A 30 15.01 -4.05 -0.60
N LYS A 31 15.09 -3.46 -1.81
CA LYS A 31 15.78 -2.18 -2.04
C LYS A 31 15.15 -1.02 -1.27
N ILE A 32 13.82 -0.99 -1.14
CA ILE A 32 13.12 0.03 -0.35
C ILE A 32 13.36 -0.20 1.15
N LEU A 33 13.06 -1.41 1.64
CA LEU A 33 13.13 -1.74 3.07
C LEU A 33 14.55 -1.56 3.63
N ASN A 34 15.57 -1.88 2.84
CA ASN A 34 16.97 -1.78 3.23
C ASN A 34 17.66 -0.51 2.69
N HIS A 35 16.89 0.47 2.21
CA HIS A 35 17.47 1.71 1.71
C HIS A 35 18.22 2.44 2.85
N ARG A 36 19.36 3.07 2.55
CA ARG A 36 20.17 3.81 3.55
C ARG A 36 19.43 4.92 4.30
N LYS A 37 18.35 5.45 3.71
CA LYS A 37 17.48 6.47 4.35
C LYS A 37 16.46 5.84 5.33
N GLY A 38 16.41 4.51 5.43
CA GLY A 38 15.44 3.77 6.24
C GLY A 38 14.01 4.18 5.95
N MET A 39 13.22 4.38 7.01
CA MET A 39 11.81 4.79 6.96
C MET A 39 11.57 6.02 6.08
N ASN A 40 12.51 6.97 6.03
CA ASN A 40 12.34 8.19 5.21
C ASN A 40 12.19 7.85 3.72
N LYS A 41 12.85 6.80 3.20
CA LYS A 41 12.65 6.41 1.79
C LYS A 41 11.25 5.86 1.52
N ILE A 42 10.69 5.13 2.48
CA ILE A 42 9.33 4.59 2.40
C ILE A 42 8.33 5.74 2.41
N LEU A 43 8.47 6.68 3.36
CA LEU A 43 7.60 7.86 3.46
C LEU A 43 7.71 8.78 2.25
N GLU A 44 8.91 8.94 1.67
CA GLU A 44 9.10 9.66 0.40
C GLU A 44 8.22 9.05 -0.70
N LYS A 45 8.21 7.72 -0.86
CA LYS A 45 7.35 7.05 -1.86
C LYS A 45 5.86 7.21 -1.56
N VAL A 46 5.42 6.97 -0.32
CA VAL A 46 4.01 7.15 0.04
C VAL A 46 3.54 8.59 -0.24
N GLY A 47 4.38 9.59 0.08
CA GLY A 47 4.08 10.99 -0.21
C GLY A 47 4.04 11.33 -1.70
N GLU A 48 5.00 10.81 -2.48
CA GLU A 48 5.06 10.95 -3.94
C GLU A 48 3.78 10.42 -4.61
N GLU A 49 3.42 9.15 -4.35
CA GLU A 49 2.23 8.52 -4.94
C GLU A 49 0.92 9.18 -4.51
N SER A 50 0.88 9.71 -3.27
CA SER A 50 -0.28 10.46 -2.78
C SER A 50 -0.51 11.72 -3.60
N ILE A 51 0.56 12.46 -3.91
CA ILE A 51 0.48 13.67 -4.73
C ILE A 51 0.17 13.30 -6.18
N GLU A 52 0.81 12.27 -6.73
CA GLU A 52 0.56 11.81 -8.10
C GLU A 52 -0.90 11.36 -8.29
N THR A 53 -1.46 10.61 -7.33
CA THR A 53 -2.89 10.24 -7.33
C THR A 53 -3.80 11.47 -7.34
N ILE A 54 -3.51 12.48 -6.51
CA ILE A 54 -4.28 13.74 -6.47
C ILE A 54 -4.22 14.46 -7.83
N LEU A 55 -3.04 14.51 -8.44
CA LEU A 55 -2.83 15.16 -9.73
C LEU A 55 -3.52 14.39 -10.87
N ALA A 56 -3.50 13.06 -10.84
CA ALA A 56 -4.19 12.20 -11.81
C ALA A 56 -5.70 12.47 -11.81
N VAL A 57 -6.30 12.55 -10.61
CA VAL A 57 -7.72 12.92 -10.47
C VAL A 57 -7.99 14.33 -10.99
N ARG A 58 -7.16 15.32 -10.62
CA ARG A 58 -7.30 16.70 -11.08
C ARG A 58 -7.23 16.81 -12.60
N ASN A 59 -6.40 15.98 -13.23
CA ASN A 59 -6.19 15.98 -14.68
C ASN A 59 -7.23 15.12 -15.43
N GLU A 60 -8.19 14.51 -14.72
CA GLU A 60 -9.22 13.61 -15.28
C GLU A 60 -8.65 12.41 -16.05
N ASP A 61 -7.42 11.98 -15.73
CA ASP A 61 -6.77 10.86 -16.40
C ASP A 61 -7.07 9.55 -15.68
N HIS A 62 -8.10 8.85 -16.17
CA HIS A 62 -8.53 7.59 -15.56
C HIS A 62 -7.44 6.51 -15.52
N LYS A 63 -6.51 6.48 -16.48
CA LYS A 63 -5.45 5.47 -16.47
C LYS A 63 -4.46 5.75 -15.34
N GLU A 64 -4.05 7.00 -15.20
CA GLU A 64 -3.18 7.44 -14.12
C GLU A 64 -3.87 7.29 -12.76
N ILE A 65 -5.18 7.58 -12.65
CA ILE A 65 -5.91 7.36 -11.39
C ILE A 65 -5.75 5.91 -10.91
N VAL A 66 -5.92 4.94 -11.81
CA VAL A 66 -5.78 3.52 -11.46
C VAL A 66 -4.32 3.18 -11.15
N SER A 67 -3.37 3.68 -11.94
CA SER A 67 -1.94 3.42 -11.77
C SER A 67 -1.43 3.95 -10.42
N GLU A 68 -1.58 5.26 -10.17
CA GLU A 68 -1.02 5.92 -8.98
C GLU A 68 -1.75 5.49 -7.71
N SER A 69 -3.05 5.18 -7.79
CA SER A 69 -3.76 4.58 -6.64
C SER A 69 -3.19 3.19 -6.31
N SER A 70 -2.81 2.42 -7.32
CA SER A 70 -2.24 1.08 -7.11
C SER A 70 -0.83 1.19 -6.50
N ASP A 71 -0.01 2.12 -6.97
CA ASP A 71 1.33 2.37 -6.42
C ASP A 71 1.25 2.94 -5.00
N LEU A 72 0.29 3.83 -4.72
CA LEU A 72 0.02 4.31 -3.38
C LEU A 72 -0.35 3.16 -2.43
N ILE A 73 -1.26 2.27 -2.84
CA ILE A 73 -1.64 1.09 -2.06
C ILE A 73 -0.43 0.18 -1.83
N PHE A 74 0.37 -0.08 -2.86
CA PHE A 74 1.57 -0.89 -2.75
C PHE A 74 2.57 -0.30 -1.74
N HIS A 75 2.89 1.00 -1.84
CA HIS A 75 3.81 1.66 -0.93
C HIS A 75 3.26 1.78 0.49
N LEU A 76 1.94 1.90 0.64
CA LEU A 76 1.28 1.79 1.93
C LEU A 76 1.48 0.40 2.55
N LEU A 77 1.31 -0.69 1.79
CA LEU A 77 1.56 -2.05 2.26
C LEU A 77 3.02 -2.25 2.70
N VAL A 78 3.99 -1.71 1.96
CA VAL A 78 5.41 -1.73 2.35
C VAL A 78 5.63 -0.98 3.68
N MET A 79 4.99 0.18 3.84
CA MET A 79 5.06 0.95 5.09
C MET A 79 4.46 0.20 6.28
N LEU A 80 3.32 -0.46 6.09
CA LEU A 80 2.67 -1.27 7.12
C LEU A 80 3.60 -2.42 7.56
N ALA A 81 4.16 -3.17 6.60
CA ALA A 81 5.09 -4.26 6.88
C ALA A 81 6.36 -3.78 7.61
N ALA A 82 6.90 -2.61 7.24
CA ALA A 82 8.05 -2.01 7.90
C ALA A 82 7.76 -1.61 9.36
N ASN A 83 6.50 -1.32 9.69
CA ASN A 83 6.04 -0.97 11.04
C ASN A 83 5.41 -2.14 11.79
N ASN A 84 5.45 -3.37 11.25
CA ASN A 84 4.81 -4.56 11.81
C ASN A 84 3.29 -4.42 12.00
N VAL A 85 2.63 -3.60 11.20
CA VAL A 85 1.17 -3.47 11.19
C VAL A 85 0.59 -4.44 10.16
N THR A 86 -0.31 -5.31 10.60
CA THR A 86 -0.90 -6.38 9.78
C THR A 86 -2.12 -5.91 8.99
N LEU A 87 -2.45 -6.63 7.91
CA LEU A 87 -3.69 -6.41 7.18
C LEU A 87 -4.93 -6.75 8.01
N ASP A 88 -4.84 -7.67 8.97
CA ASP A 88 -5.93 -7.98 9.89
C ASP A 88 -6.28 -6.78 10.79
N GLU A 89 -5.27 -6.06 11.27
CA GLU A 89 -5.49 -4.82 12.04
C GLU A 89 -6.16 -3.73 11.19
N ILE A 90 -5.75 -3.58 9.93
CA ILE A 90 -6.38 -2.65 8.98
C ILE A 90 -7.83 -3.06 8.69
N ALA A 91 -8.07 -4.35 8.45
CA ALA A 91 -9.40 -4.88 8.19
C ALA A 91 -10.33 -4.69 9.41
N ALA A 92 -9.84 -4.91 10.63
CA ALA A 92 -10.59 -4.68 11.85
C ALA A 92 -11.00 -3.20 11.99
N GLU A 93 -10.09 -2.26 11.74
CA GLU A 93 -10.37 -0.81 11.76
C GLU A 93 -11.38 -0.42 10.67
N LEU A 94 -11.23 -0.91 9.44
CA LEU A 94 -12.18 -0.65 8.35
C LEU A 94 -13.58 -1.20 8.66
N ASN A 95 -13.68 -2.40 9.24
CA ASN A 95 -14.94 -2.97 9.69
C ASN A 95 -15.59 -2.12 10.78
N ALA A 96 -14.82 -1.64 11.76
CA ALA A 96 -15.32 -0.75 12.80
C ALA A 96 -15.87 0.56 12.21
N ARG A 97 -15.20 1.13 11.21
CA ARG A 97 -15.68 2.32 10.48
C ARG A 97 -16.97 2.06 9.73
N HIS A 98 -17.06 0.92 9.04
CA HIS A 98 -18.28 0.52 8.32
C HIS A 98 -19.48 0.38 9.26
N GLU A 99 -19.30 -0.27 10.41
CA GLU A 99 -20.36 -0.41 11.41
C GLU A 99 -20.79 0.94 12.01
N LYS A 100 -19.88 1.92 12.08
CA LYS A 100 -20.24 3.29 12.47
C LYS A 100 -21.09 3.97 11.39
N MET A 101 -20.72 3.85 10.12
CA MET A 101 -21.47 4.44 9.00
C MET A 101 -22.91 3.91 8.88
N LYS A 102 -23.17 2.65 9.28
CA LYS A 102 -24.53 2.09 9.30
C LYS A 102 -25.44 2.70 10.38
N ARG A 103 -24.86 3.37 11.38
CA ARG A 103 -25.58 3.93 12.54
C ARG A 103 -25.87 5.42 12.39
N ASP A 104 -25.23 6.08 11.43
CA ASP A 104 -25.42 7.49 11.05
C ASP A 104 -26.50 7.58 9.95
#